data_AF-A0A1G0IAJ4-F1
#
_entry.id   AF-A0A1G0IAJ4-F1
#
_cell.length_a   1.000
_cell.length_b   1.000
_cell.length_c   1.000
_cell.angle_alpha   90.00
_cell.angle_beta   90.00
_cell.angle_gamma   90.00
#
_symmetry.space_group_name_H-M   'P 1'
#
loop_
_entity.id
_entity.type
_entity.pdbx_description
1 polymer ?
#
loop_
_entity_poly.entity_id
_entity_poly.type
_entity_poly.pdbx_seq_one_letter_code
_entity_poly.pdbx_strand_id
1 'polypeptide(L)'
;MRQRNNEGSMKSARFDTLQYAKKAKEAGFTEQQAEFQAEALEALAEILDKGLATKNDITDLKKDIKNDITDLKKDTEVFRIDFKKDIAVLKKDIEVLRTDVKKDIGILDARITAVDSKLTWLISLFGVVSILIGIANFWHVLH
;
A
#
# COMPACT_ATOMS: atom_id res chain seq x y z
N MET A 1 15.79 -32.44 29.70
CA MET A 1 15.22 -32.68 31.05
C MET A 1 13.84 -32.04 31.13
N ARG A 2 12.89 -32.78 31.75
CA ARG A 2 11.52 -32.39 32.14
C ARG A 2 10.44 -32.53 31.06
N GLN A 3 10.13 -33.79 30.76
CA GLN A 3 8.73 -34.22 30.67
C GLN A 3 8.04 -33.87 32.01
N ARG A 4 6.95 -33.10 31.95
CA ARG A 4 5.97 -32.99 33.03
C ARG A 4 4.59 -33.19 32.40
N ASN A 5 4.20 -34.45 32.32
CA ASN A 5 2.96 -34.97 32.86
C ASN A 5 1.78 -34.00 32.74
N ASN A 6 1.19 -33.93 31.55
CA ASN A 6 -0.16 -33.37 31.36
C ASN A 6 -1.18 -34.50 31.12
N GLU A 7 -0.97 -35.64 31.77
CA GLU A 7 -1.93 -36.73 31.89
C GLU A 7 -2.85 -36.54 33.12
N GLY A 8 -2.95 -35.30 33.60
CA GLY A 8 -4.10 -34.89 34.39
C GLY A 8 -5.28 -34.76 33.45
N SER A 9 -5.90 -35.90 33.14
CA SER A 9 -7.24 -36.05 32.57
C SER A 9 -7.99 -34.73 32.67
N MET A 10 -8.12 -34.01 31.55
CA MET A 10 -9.32 -33.23 31.34
C MET A 10 -10.44 -34.28 31.37
N LYS A 11 -10.89 -34.65 32.57
CA LYS A 11 -12.29 -34.96 32.79
C LYS A 11 -12.96 -33.77 32.16
N SER A 12 -13.47 -33.95 30.94
CA SER A 12 -14.31 -32.92 30.36
C SER A 12 -15.27 -32.57 31.47
N ALA A 13 -15.39 -31.30 31.82
CA ALA A 13 -16.41 -30.83 32.75
C ALA A 13 -17.80 -30.98 32.11
N ARG A 14 -18.03 -32.11 31.42
CA ARG A 14 -19.31 -32.55 30.94
C ARG A 14 -20.09 -32.93 32.15
N PHE A 15 -21.31 -32.43 32.15
CA PHE A 15 -22.29 -32.71 33.15
C PHE A 15 -22.44 -34.24 33.27
N ASP A 16 -22.22 -34.80 34.46
CA ASP A 16 -22.39 -36.23 34.68
C ASP A 16 -23.85 -36.48 35.08
N THR A 17 -24.66 -36.77 34.06
CA THR A 17 -26.10 -37.02 34.16
C THR A 17 -26.41 -38.10 35.19
N LEU A 18 -25.58 -39.15 35.29
CA LEU A 18 -25.77 -40.28 36.22
C LEU A 18 -25.44 -39.88 37.67
N GLN A 19 -24.37 -39.12 37.88
CA GLN A 19 -24.04 -38.60 39.22
C GLN A 19 -25.07 -37.58 39.69
N TYR A 20 -25.62 -36.76 38.79
CA TYR A 20 -26.69 -35.83 39.11
C TYR A 20 -27.97 -36.58 39.52
N ALA A 21 -28.42 -37.57 38.73
CA ALA A 21 -29.62 -38.34 39.04
C ALA A 21 -29.52 -39.09 40.38
N LYS A 22 -28.33 -39.61 40.72
CA LYS A 22 -28.07 -40.23 42.04
C LYS A 22 -28.23 -39.24 43.19
N LYS A 23 -27.61 -38.07 43.09
CA LYS A 23 -27.71 -37.01 44.11
C LYS A 23 -29.13 -36.47 44.24
N ALA A 24 -29.87 -36.36 43.14
CA ALA A 24 -31.27 -35.95 43.17
C ALA A 24 -32.15 -36.96 43.92
N LYS A 25 -31.95 -38.27 43.68
CA LYS A 25 -32.61 -39.34 44.44
C LYS A 25 -32.27 -39.31 45.93
N GLU A 26 -30.99 -39.12 46.26
CA GLU A 26 -30.52 -38.96 47.65
C GLU A 26 -31.13 -37.73 48.35
N ALA A 27 -31.43 -36.67 47.59
CA ALA A 27 -32.10 -35.46 48.07
C ALA A 27 -33.64 -35.60 48.19
N GLY A 28 -34.20 -36.78 47.89
CA GLY A 28 -35.62 -37.08 48.05
C GLY A 28 -36.48 -36.90 46.79
N PHE A 29 -35.90 -36.64 45.63
CA PHE A 29 -36.62 -36.66 44.36
C PHE A 29 -36.97 -38.09 43.93
N THR A 30 -38.09 -38.27 43.24
CA THR A 30 -38.40 -39.58 42.64
C THR A 30 -37.45 -39.91 41.50
N GLU A 31 -37.29 -41.19 41.18
CA GLU A 31 -36.44 -41.62 40.07
C GLU A 31 -36.80 -40.95 38.75
N GLN A 32 -38.10 -40.89 38.42
CA GLN A 32 -38.61 -40.22 37.22
C GLN A 32 -38.30 -38.72 37.20
N GLN A 33 -38.37 -38.04 38.35
CA GLN A 33 -38.04 -36.61 38.43
C GLN A 33 -36.54 -36.37 38.26
N ALA A 34 -35.71 -37.21 38.88
CA ALA A 34 -34.26 -37.14 38.79
C ALA A 34 -33.77 -37.39 37.36
N GLU A 35 -34.33 -38.39 36.67
CA GLU A 35 -34.01 -38.71 35.28
C GLU A 35 -34.43 -37.61 34.32
N PHE A 36 -35.66 -37.10 34.43
CA PHE A 36 -36.15 -36.00 33.59
C PHE A 36 -35.31 -34.72 33.74
N GLN A 37 -34.93 -34.35 34.96
CA GLN A 37 -34.06 -33.19 35.20
C GLN A 37 -32.65 -33.39 34.65
N ALA A 38 -32.11 -34.61 34.76
CA ALA A 38 -30.79 -34.94 34.24
C ALA A 38 -30.76 -34.84 32.70
N GLU A 39 -31.80 -35.36 32.03
CA GLU A 39 -31.96 -35.29 30.58
C GLU A 39 -32.14 -33.85 30.08
N ALA A 40 -32.96 -33.04 30.76
CA ALA A 40 -33.15 -31.64 30.43
C ALA A 40 -31.86 -30.80 30.57
N LEU A 41 -31.04 -31.09 31.60
CA LEU A 41 -29.76 -30.43 31.80
C LEU A 41 -28.71 -30.87 30.79
N GLU A 42 -28.72 -32.13 30.36
CA GLU A 42 -27.84 -32.63 29.29
C GLU A 42 -28.16 -31.95 27.95
N ALA A 43 -29.44 -31.85 27.61
CA ALA A 43 -29.87 -31.13 26.41
C ALA A 43 -29.45 -29.64 26.43
N LEU A 44 -29.54 -28.99 27.59
CA LEU A 44 -29.06 -27.61 27.76
C LEU A 44 -27.54 -27.51 27.65
N ALA A 45 -26.80 -28.46 28.22
CA ALA A 45 -25.35 -28.51 28.14
C ALA A 45 -24.87 -28.67 26.68
N GLU A 46 -25.55 -29.50 25.88
CA GLU A 46 -25.24 -29.68 24.46
C GLU A 46 -25.47 -28.38 23.65
N ILE A 47 -26.55 -27.66 23.94
CA ILE A 47 -26.84 -26.36 23.31
C ILE A 47 -25.75 -25.34 23.66
N LEU A 48 -25.31 -25.30 24.92
CA LEU A 48 -24.25 -24.39 25.37
C LEU A 48 -22.89 -24.74 24.75
N ASP A 49 -22.55 -26.03 24.63
CA ASP A 49 -21.28 -26.48 24.04
C ASP A 49 -21.19 -26.09 22.54
N LYS A 50 -22.31 -26.16 21.82
CA LYS A 50 -22.38 -25.80 20.39
C LYS A 50 -22.52 -24.30 20.14
N GLY A 51 -23.12 -23.55 21.07
CA GLY A 51 -23.43 -22.13 20.90
C GLY A 51 -22.37 -21.16 21.42
N LEU A 52 -21.43 -21.63 22.23
CA LEU A 52 -20.40 -20.80 22.85
C LEU A 52 -19.07 -20.92 22.12
N ALA A 53 -18.47 -19.77 21.80
CA ALA A 53 -17.09 -19.71 21.39
C ALA A 53 -16.18 -20.22 22.52
N THR A 54 -15.29 -21.14 22.19
CA THR A 54 -14.33 -21.74 23.11
C THR A 54 -13.08 -20.86 23.25
N LYS A 55 -12.27 -21.14 24.26
CA LYS A 55 -10.94 -20.51 24.40
C LYS A 55 -10.02 -20.83 23.23
N ASN A 56 -10.21 -21.97 22.57
CA ASN A 56 -9.45 -22.35 21.39
C ASN A 56 -9.81 -21.44 20.21
N ASP A 57 -11.11 -21.21 19.97
CA ASP A 57 -11.58 -20.30 18.90
C ASP A 57 -11.00 -18.89 19.07
N ILE A 58 -10.95 -18.38 20.30
CA ILE A 58 -10.33 -17.08 20.60
C ILE A 58 -8.81 -17.10 20.33
N THR A 59 -8.15 -18.22 20.66
CA THR A 59 -6.69 -18.37 20.45
C THR A 59 -6.36 -18.45 18.97
N ASP A 60 -7.17 -19.17 18.19
CA ASP A 60 -7.03 -19.30 16.75
C ASP A 60 -7.29 -17.96 16.07
N LEU A 61 -8.39 -17.26 16.42
CA LEU A 61 -8.67 -15.92 15.91
C LEU A 61 -7.53 -14.92 16.24
N LYS A 62 -6.96 -15.00 17.45
CA LYS A 62 -5.80 -14.17 17.83
C LYS A 62 -4.57 -14.48 16.98
N LYS A 63 -4.36 -15.74 16.61
CA LYS A 63 -3.26 -16.17 15.74
C LYS A 63 -3.47 -15.65 14.32
N ASP A 64 -4.69 -15.78 13.80
CA ASP A 64 -5.04 -15.30 12.46
C ASP A 64 -4.86 -13.78 12.36
N ILE A 65 -5.39 -13.02 13.32
CA ILE A 65 -5.18 -11.56 13.40
C ILE A 65 -3.69 -11.21 13.46
N LYS A 66 -2.88 -11.99 14.20
CA LYS A 66 -1.43 -11.74 14.28
C LYS A 66 -0.74 -12.00 12.94
N ASN A 67 -1.18 -13.02 12.20
CA ASN A 67 -0.67 -13.31 10.87
C ASN A 67 -1.05 -12.21 9.89
N ASP A 68 -2.32 -11.80 9.87
CA ASP A 68 -2.81 -10.69 9.04
C ASP A 68 -2.05 -9.39 9.30
N ILE A 69 -1.82 -9.04 10.58
CA ILE A 69 -1.00 -7.87 10.94
C ILE A 69 0.44 -8.01 10.43
N THR A 70 0.99 -9.22 10.45
CA THR A 70 2.36 -9.47 9.98
C THR A 70 2.44 -9.34 8.47
N ASP A 71 1.44 -9.83 7.75
CA ASP A 71 1.40 -9.76 6.29
C ASP A 71 1.11 -8.32 5.81
N LEU A 72 0.18 -7.60 6.44
CA LEU A 72 -0.03 -6.17 6.18
C LEU A 72 1.23 -5.33 6.40
N LYS A 73 2.05 -5.67 7.41
CA LYS A 73 3.35 -5.01 7.63
C LYS A 73 4.33 -5.29 6.49
N LYS A 74 4.38 -6.51 5.97
CA LYS A 74 5.22 -6.84 4.81
C LYS A 74 4.75 -6.10 3.56
N ASP A 75 3.45 -6.09 3.30
CA ASP A 75 2.88 -5.38 2.14
C ASP A 75 3.16 -3.88 2.20
N THR A 76 3.03 -3.29 3.40
CA THR A 76 3.39 -1.89 3.64
C THR A 76 4.89 -1.63 3.40
N GLU A 77 5.77 -2.56 3.82
CA GLU A 77 7.20 -2.48 3.59
C GLU A 77 7.52 -2.52 2.08
N VAL A 78 6.94 -3.46 1.35
CA VAL A 78 7.07 -3.61 -0.11
C VAL A 78 6.60 -2.34 -0.83
N PHE A 79 5.38 -1.88 -0.52
CA PHE A 79 4.82 -0.66 -1.09
C PHE A 79 5.75 0.54 -0.88
N ARG A 80 6.25 0.75 0.34
CA ARG A 80 7.18 1.84 0.63
C ARG A 80 8.51 1.71 -0.13
N ILE A 81 9.00 0.49 -0.40
CA ILE A 81 10.20 0.28 -1.23
C ILE A 81 9.92 0.69 -2.67
N ASP A 82 8.79 0.25 -3.24
CA ASP A 82 8.44 0.55 -4.63
C ASP A 82 8.17 2.05 -4.83
N PHE A 83 7.49 2.70 -3.89
CA PHE A 83 7.33 4.16 -3.90
C PHE A 83 8.67 4.90 -3.88
N LYS A 84 9.66 4.42 -3.12
CA LYS A 84 11.01 5.02 -3.12
C LYS A 84 11.70 4.84 -4.47
N LYS A 85 11.53 3.69 -5.13
CA LYS A 85 12.08 3.45 -6.48
C LYS A 85 11.43 4.39 -7.50
N ASP A 86 10.10 4.51 -7.48
CA ASP A 86 9.38 5.39 -8.41
C ASP A 86 9.79 6.85 -8.23
N ILE A 87 9.95 7.32 -6.98
CA ILE A 87 10.49 8.66 -6.70
C ILE A 87 11.91 8.82 -7.27
N ALA A 88 12.76 7.81 -7.15
CA ALA A 88 14.12 7.86 -7.69
C ALA A 88 14.13 7.92 -9.23
N VAL A 89 13.25 7.15 -9.89
CA VAL A 89 13.06 7.18 -11.34
C VAL A 89 12.57 8.56 -11.78
N LEU A 90 11.52 9.09 -11.15
CA LEU A 90 10.98 10.41 -11.48
C LEU A 90 12.00 11.53 -11.30
N LYS A 91 12.84 11.46 -10.26
CA LYS A 91 13.95 12.42 -10.08
C LYS A 91 14.94 12.37 -11.24
N LYS A 92 15.28 11.17 -11.71
CA LYS A 92 16.17 10.98 -12.86
C LYS A 92 15.54 11.53 -14.15
N ASP A 93 14.26 11.24 -14.39
CA ASP A 93 13.55 11.74 -15.56
C ASP A 93 13.47 13.28 -15.56
N ILE A 94 13.25 13.89 -14.41
CA ILE A 94 13.29 15.36 -14.25
C ILE A 94 14.69 15.91 -14.57
N GLU A 95 15.76 15.25 -14.13
CA GLU A 95 17.13 15.68 -14.42
C GLU A 95 17.47 15.58 -15.91
N VAL A 96 17.03 14.51 -16.57
CA VAL A 96 17.16 14.32 -18.02
C VAL A 96 16.39 15.40 -18.76
N LEU A 97 15.11 15.62 -18.45
CA LEU A 97 14.29 16.66 -19.07
C LEU A 97 14.88 18.05 -18.87
N ARG A 98 15.39 18.36 -17.67
CA ARG A 98 16.07 19.63 -17.41
C ARG A 98 17.29 19.82 -18.30
N THR A 99 18.06 18.77 -18.50
CA THR A 99 19.26 18.79 -19.35
C THR A 99 18.90 18.98 -20.81
N ASP A 100 17.86 18.29 -21.29
CA ASP A 100 17.43 18.39 -22.68
C ASP A 100 16.83 19.76 -22.99
N VAL A 101 15.98 20.31 -22.11
CA VAL A 101 15.47 21.68 -22.24
C VAL A 101 16.64 22.69 -22.26
N LYS A 102 17.67 22.50 -21.44
CA LYS A 102 18.85 23.38 -21.45
C LYS A 102 19.62 23.31 -22.78
N LYS A 103 19.76 22.11 -23.35
CA LYS A 103 20.38 21.94 -24.69
C LYS A 103 19.55 22.62 -25.76
N ASP A 104 18.22 22.41 -25.77
CA ASP A 104 17.32 23.01 -26.75
C ASP A 104 17.35 24.54 -26.69
N ILE A 105 17.37 25.12 -25.49
CA ILE A 105 17.57 26.57 -25.30
C ILE A 105 18.91 27.02 -25.89
N GLY A 106 20.00 26.30 -25.64
CA GLY A 106 21.31 26.64 -26.21
C GLY A 106 21.34 26.55 -27.74
N ILE A 107 20.65 25.58 -28.33
CA ILE A 107 20.51 25.45 -29.79
C ILE A 107 19.70 26.62 -30.35
N LEU A 108 18.61 27.01 -29.69
CA LEU A 108 17.79 28.15 -30.08
C LEU A 108 18.59 29.46 -30.03
N ASP A 109 19.37 29.68 -28.97
CA ASP A 109 20.23 30.86 -28.80
C ASP A 109 21.29 30.96 -29.91
N ALA A 110 21.92 29.83 -30.26
CA ALA A 110 22.86 29.77 -31.39
C ALA A 110 22.18 30.09 -32.74
N ARG A 111 20.94 29.61 -32.95
CA ARG A 111 20.16 29.91 -34.16
C ARG A 111 19.77 31.39 -34.22
N ILE A 112 19.36 31.98 -33.10
CA ILE A 112 19.03 33.41 -33.01
C ILE A 112 20.26 34.24 -33.34
N THR A 113 21.41 33.96 -32.69
CA THR A 113 22.67 34.67 -32.95
C THR A 113 23.10 34.58 -34.43
N ALA A 114 22.90 33.42 -35.06
CA ALA A 114 23.20 33.24 -36.48
C ALA A 114 22.27 34.06 -37.39
N VAL A 115 20.98 34.16 -37.05
CA VAL A 115 20.01 35.01 -37.76
C VAL A 115 20.35 36.48 -37.57
N ASP A 116 20.64 36.91 -36.35
CA ASP A 116 21.02 38.29 -36.03
C ASP A 116 22.27 38.71 -36.80
N SER A 117 23.30 37.86 -36.83
CA SER A 117 24.53 38.09 -37.61
C SER A 117 24.25 38.27 -39.10
N LYS A 118 23.37 37.43 -39.67
CA LYS A 118 22.94 37.56 -41.08
C LYS A 118 22.18 38.86 -41.33
N LEU A 119 21.30 39.24 -40.41
CA LEU A 119 20.51 40.47 -40.53
C LEU A 119 21.40 41.72 -40.45
N THR A 120 22.34 41.75 -39.49
CA THR A 120 23.33 42.84 -39.38
C THR A 120 24.12 42.99 -40.69
N TRP A 121 24.60 41.88 -41.25
CA TRP A 121 25.32 41.90 -42.53
C TRP A 121 24.46 42.45 -43.69
N LEU A 122 23.20 42.02 -43.80
CA LEU A 122 22.27 42.50 -44.83
C LEU A 122 21.98 44.00 -44.70
N ILE A 123 21.78 44.50 -43.47
CA ILE A 123 21.55 45.93 -43.22
C ILE A 123 22.79 46.74 -43.64
N SER A 124 23.99 46.28 -43.29
CA SER A 124 25.24 46.93 -43.72
C SER A 124 25.37 46.95 -45.24
N LEU A 125 25.07 45.85 -45.92
CA LEU A 125 25.10 45.77 -47.38
C LEU A 125 24.11 46.76 -48.02
N PHE A 126 22.88 46.83 -47.53
CA PHE A 126 21.86 47.75 -48.03
C PHE A 126 22.28 49.23 -47.88
N GLY A 127 22.91 49.57 -46.75
CA GLY A 127 23.46 50.91 -46.52
C GLY A 127 24.53 51.29 -47.56
N VAL A 128 25.46 50.38 -47.88
CA VAL A 128 26.48 50.59 -48.91
C VAL A 128 25.85 50.79 -50.29
N VAL A 129 24.89 49.94 -50.67
CA VAL A 129 24.20 50.04 -51.97
C VAL A 129 23.47 51.39 -52.10
N SER A 130 22.83 51.85 -51.02
CA SER A 130 22.13 53.14 -51.01
C SER A 130 23.07 54.33 -51.23
N ILE A 131 24.27 54.30 -50.66
CA ILE A 131 25.30 55.33 -50.87
C ILE A 131 25.79 55.33 -52.33
N LEU A 132 26.07 54.14 -52.89
CA LEU A 132 26.55 54.01 -54.27
C LEU A 132 25.54 54.56 -55.29
N ILE A 133 24.24 54.27 -55.10
CA ILE A 133 23.17 54.82 -55.95
C ILE A 133 23.12 56.35 -55.84
N GLY A 134 23.25 56.90 -54.63
CA GLY A 134 23.30 58.35 -54.41
C GLY A 134 24.45 59.03 -55.15
N ILE A 135 25.65 58.43 -55.12
CA ILE A 135 26.84 58.93 -55.85
C ILE A 135 26.62 58.89 -57.37
N ALA A 136 26.10 57.77 -57.89
CA ALA A 136 25.83 57.61 -59.31
C ALA A 136 24.83 58.66 -59.82
N ASN A 137 23.75 58.89 -59.07
CA ASN A 137 22.76 59.91 -59.40
C ASN A 137 23.33 61.34 -59.33
N PHE A 138 24.19 61.65 -58.36
CA PHE A 138 24.85 62.95 -58.26
C PHE A 138 25.74 63.25 -59.47
N TRP A 139 26.52 62.26 -59.92
CA TRP A 139 27.40 62.44 -61.08
C TRP A 139 26.62 62.64 -62.38
N HIS A 140 25.47 61.96 -62.53
CA HIS A 140 24.56 62.13 -63.67
C HIS A 140 23.89 63.50 -63.75
N VAL A 141 23.70 64.21 -62.62
CA VAL A 141 23.15 65.59 -62.61
C VAL A 141 24.20 66.64 -62.96
N LEU A 142 25.49 66.32 -62.79
CA LEU A 142 26.61 67.23 -63.02
C LEU A 142 27.12 67.27 -64.48
N HIS A 143 26.77 66.30 -65.31
CA HIS A 143 27.11 66.22 -66.75
C HIS A 143 25.86 66.43 -67.61
#